data_AF-R8BJM4-F1
#
_entry.id   AF-R8BJM4-F1
#
_cell.length_a   1.000
_cell.length_b   1.000
_cell.length_c   1.000
_cell.angle_alpha   90.00
_cell.angle_beta   90.00
_cell.angle_gamma   90.00
#
_symmetry.space_group_name_H-M   'P 1'
#
loop_
_entity.id
_entity.type
_entity.pdbx_description
1 polymer ?
#
loop_
_entity_poly.entity_id
_entity_poly.type
_entity_poly.pdbx_seq_one_letter_code
_entity_poly.pdbx_strand_id
1 'polypeptide(L)'
;MPYIVTVMFARPASGKYNFNMDHYLNVHTELATKVFGPLGLRSLKVVDYRDDESQPYLIGNVMEWESVEAFEREKGSAAVGAVFADLANVTDLPPIFLQGEIKKTVKYDPTN
;
A
#
# COMPACT_ATOMS: atom_id res chain seq x y z
N MET A 1 -14.08 -3.85 12.55
CA MET A 1 -12.87 -4.46 13.16
C MET A 1 -11.66 -3.99 12.36
N PRO A 2 -10.49 -3.77 12.97
CA PRO A 2 -9.31 -3.28 12.26
C PRO A 2 -8.98 -4.15 11.05
N TYR A 3 -8.64 -3.50 9.94
CA TYR A 3 -8.53 -4.15 8.64
C TYR A 3 -7.20 -3.76 7.98
N ILE A 4 -6.53 -4.72 7.34
CA ILE A 4 -5.33 -4.46 6.56
C ILE A 4 -5.65 -4.57 5.09
N VAL A 5 -5.20 -3.58 4.34
CA VAL A 5 -5.07 -3.65 2.89
C VAL A 5 -3.59 -3.57 2.56
N THR A 6 -3.09 -4.59 1.89
CA THR A 6 -1.71 -4.67 1.42
C THR A 6 -1.70 -4.63 -0.10
N VAL A 7 -0.89 -3.74 -0.67
CA VAL A 7 -0.63 -3.67 -2.10
C VAL A 7 0.76 -4.22 -2.36
N MET A 8 0.88 -5.20 -3.23
CA MET A 8 2.15 -5.83 -3.59
C MET A 8 2.43 -5.68 -5.08
N PHE A 9 3.69 -5.44 -5.44
CA PHE A 9 4.16 -5.45 -6.83
C PHE A 9 5.07 -6.67 -7.03
N ALA A 10 4.64 -7.60 -7.86
CA ALA A 10 5.38 -8.85 -8.10
C ALA A 10 6.68 -8.61 -8.87
N ARG A 11 7.71 -9.40 -8.57
CA ARG A 11 8.93 -9.46 -9.37
C ARG A 11 8.61 -10.21 -10.67
N PRO A 12 8.73 -9.57 -11.85
CA PRO A 12 8.44 -10.25 -13.10
C PRO A 12 9.54 -11.28 -13.40
N ALA A 13 9.15 -12.44 -13.96
CA ALA A 13 10.09 -13.49 -14.36
C ALA A 13 11.10 -13.02 -15.42
N SER A 14 10.77 -11.97 -16.18
CA SER A 14 11.67 -11.33 -17.14
C SER A 14 12.82 -10.55 -16.49
N GLY A 15 12.72 -10.23 -15.19
CA GLY A 15 13.62 -9.33 -14.47
C GLY A 15 13.49 -7.85 -14.86
N LYS A 16 12.69 -7.51 -15.87
CA LYS A 16 12.51 -6.14 -16.37
C LYS A 16 11.29 -5.50 -15.74
N TYR A 17 11.46 -4.34 -15.11
CA TYR A 17 10.39 -3.53 -14.53
C TYR A 17 10.81 -2.06 -14.48
N ASN A 18 9.83 -1.16 -14.44
CA ASN A 18 10.05 0.25 -14.13
C ASN A 18 9.38 0.57 -12.80
N PHE A 19 10.12 1.17 -11.86
CA PHE A 19 9.55 1.62 -10.59
C PHE A 19 10.25 2.90 -10.12
N ASN A 20 9.55 4.03 -10.24
CA ASN A 20 9.99 5.33 -9.78
C ASN A 20 9.72 5.48 -8.28
N MET A 21 10.71 5.10 -7.47
CA MET A 21 10.60 5.14 -6.01
C MET A 21 10.47 6.57 -5.48
N ASP A 22 11.13 7.55 -6.10
CA ASP A 22 11.06 8.95 -5.65
C ASP A 22 9.64 9.53 -5.82
N HIS A 23 8.98 9.24 -6.95
CA HIS A 23 7.57 9.63 -7.14
C HIS A 23 6.66 8.84 -6.20
N TYR A 24 6.93 7.56 -5.99
CA TYR A 24 6.13 6.73 -5.10
C TYR A 24 6.14 7.28 -3.66
N LEU A 25 7.31 7.61 -3.13
CA LEU A 25 7.46 8.11 -1.78
C LEU A 25 6.97 9.55 -1.64
N ASN A 26 7.36 10.45 -2.55
CA ASN A 26 7.12 11.89 -2.33
C ASN A 26 5.83 12.43 -2.94
N VAL A 27 5.19 11.69 -3.87
CA VAL A 27 3.96 12.15 -4.54
C VAL A 27 2.83 11.18 -4.28
N HIS A 28 3.01 9.91 -4.64
CA HIS A 28 1.95 8.92 -4.56
C HIS A 28 1.49 8.68 -3.12
N THR A 29 2.44 8.47 -2.18
CA THR A 29 2.07 8.22 -0.78
C THR A 29 1.50 9.45 -0.09
N GLU A 30 1.93 10.66 -0.45
CA GLU A 30 1.31 11.90 0.03
C GLU A 30 -0.12 12.06 -0.47
N LEU A 31 -0.38 11.78 -1.75
CA LEU A 31 -1.72 11.79 -2.32
C LEU A 31 -2.61 10.75 -1.63
N ALA A 32 -2.11 9.52 -1.48
CA ALA A 32 -2.82 8.44 -0.80
C ALA A 32 -3.16 8.81 0.65
N THR A 33 -2.22 9.35 1.42
CA THR A 33 -2.49 9.73 2.83
C THR A 33 -3.47 10.91 2.94
N LYS A 34 -3.42 11.89 2.03
CA LYS A 34 -4.39 13.00 1.97
C LYS A 34 -5.81 12.50 1.67
N VAL A 35 -5.96 11.54 0.76
CA VAL A 35 -7.26 10.97 0.35
C VAL A 35 -7.78 9.97 1.38
N PHE A 36 -6.94 9.05 1.85
CA PHE A 36 -7.34 7.92 2.70
C PHE A 36 -7.37 8.26 4.19
N GLY A 37 -6.61 9.26 4.65
CA GLY A 37 -6.58 9.70 6.05
C GLY A 37 -7.98 9.99 6.62
N PRO A 38 -8.78 10.87 5.99
CA PRO A 38 -10.15 11.17 6.42
C PRO A 38 -11.10 9.97 6.36
N LEU A 39 -10.75 8.93 5.60
CA LEU A 39 -11.57 7.73 5.42
C LEU A 39 -11.30 6.65 6.48
N GLY A 40 -10.39 6.89 7.43
CA GLY A 40 -10.09 5.95 8.51
C GLY A 40 -8.80 5.15 8.33
N LEU A 41 -7.90 5.61 7.44
CA LEU A 41 -6.53 5.10 7.40
C LEU A 41 -5.81 5.44 8.72
N ARG A 42 -5.22 4.43 9.35
CA ARG A 42 -4.49 4.54 10.63
C ARG A 42 -2.98 4.55 10.45
N SER A 43 -2.47 3.76 9.52
CA SER A 43 -1.06 3.77 9.17
C SER A 43 -0.85 3.33 7.73
N LEU A 44 0.24 3.82 7.13
CA LEU A 44 0.73 3.40 5.82
C LEU A 44 2.22 3.14 5.94
N LYS A 45 2.67 1.99 5.46
CA LYS A 45 4.09 1.61 5.44
C LYS A 45 4.46 1.20 4.02
N VAL A 46 5.50 1.81 3.47
CA VAL A 46 6.15 1.34 2.23
C VAL A 46 7.30 0.44 2.63
N VAL A 47 7.39 -0.73 1.99
CA VAL A 47 8.44 -1.71 2.23
C VAL A 47 9.10 -2.04 0.90
N ASP A 48 10.42 -1.91 0.85
CA ASP A 48 11.23 -2.26 -0.31
C ASP A 48 11.91 -3.60 -0.06
N TYR A 49 11.65 -4.57 -0.94
CA TYR A 49 12.20 -5.93 -0.87
C TYR A 49 13.25 -6.17 -1.96
N ARG A 50 13.60 -5.14 -2.75
CA ARG A 50 14.44 -5.30 -3.94
C ARG A 50 15.88 -5.70 -3.61
N ASP A 51 16.34 -5.44 -2.39
CA ASP A 51 17.67 -5.81 -1.89
C ASP A 51 17.91 -7.32 -1.91
N ASP A 52 16.85 -8.14 -1.83
CA ASP A 52 16.93 -9.60 -1.95
C ASP A 52 16.25 -10.05 -3.25
N GLU A 53 17.06 -10.49 -4.22
CA GLU A 53 16.58 -10.93 -5.53
C GLU A 53 15.76 -12.22 -5.48
N SER A 54 15.85 -12.99 -4.40
CA SER A 54 15.02 -14.19 -4.20
C SER A 54 13.56 -13.85 -3.82
N GLN A 55 13.28 -12.59 -3.46
CA GLN A 55 11.94 -12.19 -3.07
C GLN A 55 10.98 -12.16 -4.27
N PRO A 56 9.79 -12.77 -4.14
CA PRO A 56 8.80 -12.80 -5.23
C PRO A 56 8.10 -11.46 -5.46
N TYR A 57 8.29 -10.49 -4.56
CA TYR A 57 7.74 -9.14 -4.65
C TYR A 57 8.87 -8.11 -4.57
N LEU A 58 8.67 -6.99 -5.24
CA LEU A 58 9.60 -5.87 -5.26
C LEU A 58 9.26 -4.89 -4.14
N ILE A 59 8.02 -4.40 -4.12
CA ILE A 59 7.56 -3.36 -3.22
C ILE A 59 6.25 -3.80 -2.57
N GLY A 60 6.10 -3.51 -1.28
CA GLY A 60 4.86 -3.64 -0.53
C GLY A 60 4.38 -2.30 0.01
N ASN A 61 3.08 -2.11 0.06
CA ASN A 61 2.44 -1.04 0.83
C ASN A 61 1.43 -1.66 1.79
N VAL A 62 1.61 -1.46 3.08
CA VAL A 62 0.75 -2.03 4.12
C VAL A 62 -0.04 -0.91 4.77
N MET A 63 -1.35 -0.91 4.57
CA MET A 63 -2.28 0.06 5.12
C MET A 63 -3.15 -0.58 6.19
N GLU A 64 -3.15 0.01 7.38
CA GLU A 64 -4.06 -0.36 8.46
C GLU A 64 -5.23 0.62 8.49
N TRP A 65 -6.44 0.09 8.57
CA TRP A 65 -7.71 0.82 8.53
C TRP A 65 -8.54 0.55 9.78
N GLU A 66 -9.39 1.50 10.14
CA GLU A 66 -10.37 1.36 11.22
C GLU A 66 -11.32 0.17 11.01
N SER A 67 -11.75 -0.03 9.76
CA SER A 67 -12.62 -1.13 9.37
C SER A 67 -12.56 -1.42 7.87
N VAL A 68 -13.14 -2.55 7.44
CA VAL A 68 -13.31 -2.83 6.01
C VAL A 68 -14.27 -1.84 5.36
N GLU A 69 -15.33 -1.43 6.08
CA GLU A 69 -16.29 -0.45 5.59
C GLU A 69 -15.65 0.93 5.41
N ALA A 70 -14.65 1.29 6.22
CA ALA A 70 -13.86 2.50 6.06
C ALA A 70 -13.09 2.53 4.73
N PHE A 71 -12.50 1.39 4.33
CA PHE A 71 -11.84 1.24 3.04
C PHE A 71 -12.83 1.20 1.86
N GLU A 72 -13.94 0.47 1.99
CA GLU A 72 -14.88 0.24 0.89
C GLU A 72 -15.79 1.46 0.61
N ARG A 73 -16.04 2.33 1.59
CA ARG A 73 -17.00 3.45 1.51
C ARG A 73 -16.83 4.33 0.26
N GLU A 74 -15.59 4.58 -0.10
CA GLU A 74 -15.23 5.50 -1.18
C GLU A 74 -14.45 4.80 -2.30
N LYS A 75 -14.47 3.46 -2.35
CA LYS A 75 -13.69 2.67 -3.31
C LYS A 75 -14.09 2.88 -4.78
N GLY A 76 -15.16 3.63 -5.05
CA GLY A 76 -15.54 4.10 -6.39
C GLY A 76 -15.48 5.60 -6.58
N SER A 77 -14.98 6.36 -5.60
CA SER A 77 -14.92 7.82 -5.68
C SER A 77 -13.84 8.30 -6.65
N ALA A 78 -14.03 9.48 -7.22
CA ALA A 78 -13.03 10.11 -8.08
C ALA A 78 -11.69 10.35 -7.35
N ALA A 79 -11.73 10.62 -6.05
CA ALA A 79 -10.53 10.86 -5.24
C ALA A 79 -9.68 9.58 -5.11
N VAL A 80 -10.32 8.44 -4.81
CA VAL A 80 -9.64 7.14 -4.79
C VAL A 80 -9.16 6.74 -6.19
N GLY A 81 -9.95 7.04 -7.22
CA GLY A 81 -9.56 6.87 -8.62
C GLY A 81 -8.28 7.64 -9.00
N ALA A 82 -8.10 8.86 -8.46
CA ALA A 82 -6.90 9.65 -8.70
C ALA A 82 -5.64 9.02 -8.08
N VAL A 83 -5.76 8.41 -6.89
CA VAL A 83 -4.65 7.66 -6.27
C VAL A 83 -4.21 6.51 -7.18
N PHE A 84 -5.16 5.71 -7.68
CA PHE A 84 -4.83 4.60 -8.58
C PHE A 84 -4.31 5.06 -9.94
N ALA A 85 -4.83 6.17 -10.48
CA ALA A 85 -4.35 6.74 -11.73
C ALA A 85 -2.89 7.20 -11.63
N ASP A 86 -2.47 7.72 -10.48
CA ASP A 86 -1.09 8.15 -10.26
C ASP A 86 -0.07 6.99 -10.27
N LEU A 87 -0.50 5.73 -10.08
CA LEU A 87 0.41 4.58 -10.19
C LEU A 87 1.07 4.46 -11.58
N ALA A 88 0.46 4.98 -12.64
CA ALA A 88 1.07 5.00 -13.97
C ALA A 88 2.33 5.88 -14.03
N ASN A 89 2.49 6.85 -13.12
CA ASN A 89 3.71 7.65 -12.97
C ASN A 89 4.79 6.91 -12.13
N VAL A 90 4.39 5.85 -11.43
CA VAL A 90 5.24 5.07 -10.54
C VAL A 90 5.80 3.84 -11.25
N THR A 91 4.93 3.00 -11.82
CA THR A 91 5.34 1.69 -12.30
C THR A 91 4.48 1.18 -13.46
N ASP A 92 5.06 0.28 -14.25
CA ASP A 92 4.39 -0.52 -15.27
C ASP A 92 3.84 -1.86 -14.73
N LEU A 93 4.10 -2.16 -13.46
CA LEU A 93 3.67 -3.39 -12.82
C LEU A 93 2.22 -3.28 -12.31
N PRO A 94 1.39 -4.31 -12.54
CA PRO A 94 0.05 -4.34 -11.96
C PRO A 94 0.14 -4.54 -10.43
N PRO A 95 -0.62 -3.77 -9.64
CA PRO A 95 -0.72 -3.97 -8.20
C PRO A 95 -1.54 -5.23 -7.87
N ILE A 96 -1.12 -5.96 -6.84
CA ILE A 96 -1.87 -7.07 -6.24
C ILE A 96 -2.43 -6.60 -4.90
N PHE A 97 -3.74 -6.71 -4.71
CA PHE A 97 -4.41 -6.33 -3.47
C PHE A 97 -4.66 -7.56 -2.60
N LEU A 98 -4.13 -7.54 -1.39
CA LEU A 98 -4.40 -8.50 -0.34
C LEU A 98 -5.16 -7.78 0.77
N GLN A 99 -6.28 -8.35 1.21
CA GLN A 99 -7.11 -7.71 2.22
C GLN A 99 -7.45 -8.71 3.32
N GLY A 100 -7.43 -8.26 4.57
CA GLY A 100 -7.61 -9.17 5.70
C GLY A 100 -7.97 -8.46 6.99
N GLU A 101 -8.75 -9.15 7.81
CA GLU A 101 -9.07 -8.71 9.16
C GLU A 101 -7.87 -8.95 10.09
N ILE A 102 -7.54 -7.96 10.92
CA ILE A 102 -6.53 -8.13 11.96
C ILE A 102 -7.11 -9.01 13.07
N LYS A 103 -6.57 -10.23 13.21
CA LYS A 103 -6.99 -11.18 14.26
C LYS A 103 -6.35 -10.93 15.62
N LYS A 104 -5.18 -10.29 15.67
CA LYS A 104 -4.47 -9.92 16.90
C LYS A 104 -3.46 -8.83 16.63
N THR A 105 -3.40 -7.82 17.49
CA THR A 105 -2.31 -6.84 17.56
C THR A 105 -1.63 -6.95 18.92
N VAL A 106 -0.32 -7.17 18.93
CA VAL A 106 0.50 -7.13 20.15
C VAL A 106 1.33 -5.86 20.13
N LYS A 107 1.15 -5.01 21.13
CA LYS A 107 2.01 -3.83 21.34
C LYS A 107 3.15 -4.25 22.26
N TYR A 108 4.38 -4.13 21.77
CA TYR A 108 5.57 -4.32 22.60
C TYR A 108 6.01 -2.96 23.15
N ASP A 109 6.17 -2.87 24.47
CA ASP A 109 6.80 -1.72 25.12
C ASP A 109 8.27 -2.08 25.35
N PRO A 110 9.23 -1.50 24.61
CA PRO A 110 10.64 -1.83 24.75
C PRO A 110 11.25 -1.32 26.07
N THR A 111 10.47 -0.67 26.94
CA THR A 111 10.94 -0.11 28.22
C THR A 111 10.68 -1.00 29.45
N ASN A 112 10.08 -2.19 29.27
CA ASN A 112 9.90 -3.21 30.33
C ASN A 112 10.60 -4.53 29.99
#